data_AF-A0A246SYD4-F1
#
_entry.id   AF-A0A246SYD4-F1
#
_cell.length_a   1.000
_cell.length_b   1.000
_cell.length_c   1.000
_cell.angle_alpha   90.00
_cell.angle_beta   90.00
_cell.angle_gamma   90.00
#
_symmetry.space_group_name_H-M   'P 1'
#
loop_
_entity.id
_entity.type
_entity.pdbx_description
1 polymer ?
#
loop_
_entity_poly.entity_id
_entity_poly.type
_entity_poly.pdbx_seq_one_letter_code
_entity_poly.pdbx_strand_id
1 'polypeptide(L)'
;MLDSQSIHLKALDSADLHHLQAVLNVICREAGKPLRAPDMQEIAALLIRLYRHGVTDEEKLLSVGRLASAQTAPSPVTAGAAGRKKNGRPLKPA
;
A
#
# COMPACT_ATOMS: atom_id res chain seq x y z
N MET A 1 -5.08 11.40 41.52
CA MET A 1 -3.86 10.84 40.93
C MET A 1 -4.20 10.49 39.50
N LEU A 2 -3.63 11.19 38.52
CA LEU A 2 -3.80 10.87 37.11
C LEU A 2 -2.75 9.82 36.79
N ASP A 3 -3.18 8.59 36.50
CA ASP A 3 -2.32 7.56 35.95
C ASP A 3 -1.71 8.09 34.65
N SER A 4 -0.47 8.53 34.73
CA SER A 4 0.41 8.81 33.60
C SER A 4 0.65 7.50 32.86
N GLN A 5 -0.35 7.03 32.12
CA GLN A 5 -0.21 6.00 31.11
C GLN A 5 0.55 6.62 29.94
N SER A 6 1.85 6.83 30.16
CA SER A 6 2.80 7.07 29.10
C SER A 6 2.63 5.89 28.15
N ILE A 7 2.00 6.12 27.00
CA ILE A 7 2.00 5.16 25.92
C ILE A 7 3.47 4.93 25.61
N HIS A 8 4.03 3.83 26.10
CA HIS A 8 5.42 3.43 25.85
C HIS A 8 5.51 3.09 24.37
N LEU A 9 5.69 4.13 23.57
CA LEU A 9 5.79 4.03 22.13
C LEU A 9 7.14 3.36 21.85
N LYS A 10 7.10 2.09 21.43
CA LYS A 10 8.32 1.28 21.24
C LYS A 10 9.29 2.05 20.35
N ALA A 11 10.51 2.25 20.84
CA ALA A 11 11.60 2.78 20.03
C ALA A 11 11.98 1.70 19.01
N LEU A 12 12.05 2.08 17.73
CA LEU A 12 12.49 1.18 16.66
C LEU A 12 14.00 1.00 16.76
N ASP A 13 14.45 -0.25 16.90
CA ASP A 13 15.85 -0.58 16.73
C ASP A 13 16.18 -0.91 15.26
N SER A 14 17.46 -1.18 14.99
CA SER A 14 17.93 -1.50 13.64
C SER A 14 17.35 -2.83 13.10
N ALA A 15 17.08 -3.80 13.95
CA ALA A 15 16.47 -5.07 13.56
C ALA A 15 14.99 -4.87 13.21
N ASP A 16 14.28 -4.05 13.99
CA ASP A 16 12.90 -3.66 13.72
C ASP A 16 12.80 -2.93 12.36
N LEU A 17 13.72 -2.00 12.07
CA LEU A 17 13.77 -1.31 10.78
C LEU A 17 14.07 -2.26 9.62
N HIS A 18 14.97 -3.23 9.81
CA HIS A 18 15.27 -4.25 8.81
C HIS A 18 14.07 -5.15 8.52
N HIS A 19 13.33 -5.54 9.57
CA HIS A 19 12.10 -6.31 9.45
C HIS A 19 11.02 -5.53 8.67
N LEU A 20 10.78 -4.27 9.05
CA LEU A 20 9.84 -3.39 8.34
C LEU A 20 10.23 -3.19 6.87
N GLN A 21 11.53 -3.09 6.58
CA GLN A 21 12.03 -2.98 5.21
C GLN A 21 11.79 -4.28 4.41
N ALA A 22 11.94 -5.45 5.04
CA ALA A 22 11.63 -6.72 4.40
C ALA A 22 10.15 -6.84 4.02
N VAL A 23 9.25 -6.51 4.95
CA VAL A 23 7.80 -6.46 4.71
C VAL A 23 7.46 -5.50 3.57
N LEU A 24 8.00 -4.28 3.60
CA LEU A 24 7.75 -3.28 2.57
C LEU A 24 8.25 -3.72 1.19
N ASN A 25 9.40 -4.42 1.13
CA ASN A 25 9.92 -4.98 -0.12
C ASN A 25 9.00 -6.04 -0.72
N VAL A 26 8.37 -6.87 0.09
CA VAL A 26 7.37 -7.86 -0.38
C VAL A 26 6.19 -7.13 -1.01
N ILE A 27 5.63 -6.13 -0.31
CA ILE A 27 4.51 -5.33 -0.81
C ILE A 27 4.89 -4.59 -2.11
N CYS A 28 6.11 -4.08 -2.21
CA CYS A 28 6.63 -3.44 -3.43
C CYS A 28 6.67 -4.38 -4.62
N ARG A 29 7.15 -5.61 -4.40
CA ARG A 29 7.19 -6.65 -5.45
C ARG A 29 5.79 -7.05 -5.89
N GLU A 30 4.85 -7.22 -4.96
CA GLU A 30 3.46 -7.58 -5.26
C GLU A 30 2.73 -6.46 -6.02
N ALA A 31 2.94 -5.21 -5.64
CA ALA A 31 2.33 -4.06 -6.29
C ALA A 31 3.02 -3.65 -7.60
N GLY A 32 4.22 -4.18 -7.89
CA GLY A 32 5.05 -3.77 -9.02
C GLY A 32 5.50 -2.30 -8.96
N LYS A 33 5.54 -1.70 -7.76
CA LYS A 33 5.91 -0.29 -7.55
C LYS A 33 7.30 -0.18 -6.92
N PRO A 34 8.08 0.85 -7.27
CA PRO A 34 9.37 1.09 -6.64
C PRO A 34 9.18 1.53 -5.18
N LEU A 35 10.15 1.19 -4.32
CA LEU A 35 10.17 1.56 -2.90
C LEU A 35 10.07 3.08 -2.66
N ARG A 36 10.56 3.87 -3.61
CA ARG A 36 10.55 5.35 -3.56
C ARG A 36 9.25 5.96 -4.12
N ALA A 37 8.29 5.16 -4.55
CA ALA A 37 6.98 5.68 -4.95
C ALA A 37 6.31 6.37 -3.75
N PRO A 38 5.60 7.50 -3.97
CA PRO A 38 4.92 8.22 -2.89
C PRO A 38 3.96 7.31 -2.13
N ASP A 39 3.16 6.50 -2.83
CA ASP A 39 2.25 5.52 -2.24
C ASP A 39 2.98 4.52 -1.31
N MET A 40 4.19 4.11 -1.70
CA MET A 40 4.98 3.16 -0.91
C MET A 40 5.60 3.82 0.33
N GLN A 41 5.89 5.12 0.28
CA GLN A 41 6.33 5.87 1.46
C GLN A 41 5.19 6.05 2.47
N GLU A 42 3.96 6.24 2.00
CA GLU A 42 2.78 6.27 2.88
C GLU A 42 2.55 4.92 3.57
N ILE A 43 2.69 3.82 2.83
CA ILE A 43 2.64 2.46 3.37
C ILE A 43 3.77 2.26 4.39
N ALA A 44 4.99 2.70 4.10
CA ALA A 44 6.11 2.62 5.05
C ALA A 44 5.79 3.35 6.37
N ALA A 45 5.25 4.57 6.29
CA ALA A 45 4.86 5.35 7.47
C ALA A 45 3.71 4.68 8.25
N LEU A 46 2.78 4.02 7.56
CA LEU A 46 1.73 3.22 8.18
C LEU A 46 2.32 2.03 8.95
N LEU A 47 3.20 1.23 8.33
CA LEU A 47 3.83 0.08 8.95
C LEU A 47 4.65 0.49 10.20
N ILE A 48 5.41 1.58 10.12
CA ILE A 48 6.16 2.15 11.25
C ILE A 48 5.22 2.50 12.42
N ARG A 49 4.09 3.15 12.15
CA ARG A 49 3.11 3.51 13.19
C ARG A 49 2.54 2.25 13.85
N LEU A 50 2.11 1.28 13.06
CA LEU A 50 1.57 0.00 13.55
C LEU A 50 2.57 -0.74 14.43
N TYR A 51 3.83 -0.78 14.01
CA TYR A 51 4.91 -1.42 14.76
C TYR A 51 5.13 -0.76 16.12
N ARG A 52 5.10 0.58 16.17
CA ARG A 52 5.23 1.34 17.42
C ARG A 52 4.04 1.16 18.37
N HIS A 53 2.88 0.79 17.83
CA HIS A 53 1.70 0.39 18.62
C HIS A 53 1.72 -1.10 19.03
N GLY A 54 2.78 -1.84 18.71
CA GLY A 54 2.98 -3.23 19.13
C GLY A 54 2.59 -4.27 18.07
N VAL A 55 2.19 -3.86 16.87
CA VAL A 55 1.93 -4.79 15.75
C VAL A 55 3.25 -5.22 15.13
N THR A 56 3.83 -6.29 15.68
CA THR A 56 5.12 -6.85 15.25
C THR A 56 4.97 -8.13 14.43
N ASP A 57 3.75 -8.61 14.26
CA ASP A 57 3.42 -9.80 13.49
C ASP A 57 3.52 -9.53 11.98
N GLU A 58 4.35 -10.32 11.30
CA GLU A 58 4.67 -10.13 9.89
C GLU A 58 3.44 -10.29 8.99
N GLU A 59 2.60 -11.31 9.23
CA GLU A 59 1.40 -11.57 8.42
C GLU A 59 0.37 -10.44 8.55
N LYS A 60 0.20 -9.87 9.75
CA LYS A 60 -0.64 -8.69 9.97
C LYS A 60 -0.10 -7.47 9.23
N LEU A 61 1.20 -7.22 9.31
CA LEU A 61 1.83 -6.10 8.62
C LEU A 61 1.69 -6.23 7.09
N LEU A 62 1.88 -7.44 6.55
CA LEU A 62 1.66 -7.74 5.13
C LEU A 62 0.19 -7.55 4.73
N SER A 63 -0.74 -8.05 5.53
CA SER A 63 -2.18 -7.94 5.25
C SER A 63 -2.63 -6.49 5.18
N VAL A 64 -2.20 -5.67 6.14
CA VAL A 64 -2.52 -4.24 6.16
C VAL A 64 -1.80 -3.50 5.03
N GLY A 65 -0.53 -3.82 4.76
CA GLY A 65 0.24 -3.23 3.68
C GLY A 65 -0.35 -3.51 2.29
N ARG A 66 -0.81 -4.75 2.04
CA ARG A 66 -1.54 -5.14 0.82
C ARG A 66 -2.86 -4.39 0.70
N LEU A 67 -3.63 -4.31 1.78
CA LEU A 67 -4.90 -3.58 1.80
C LEU A 67 -4.71 -2.08 1.50
N ALA A 68 -3.68 -1.46 2.09
CA ALA A 68 -3.34 -0.06 1.81
C ALA A 68 -2.86 0.13 0.36
N SER A 69 -2.06 -0.80 -0.16
CA SER A 69 -1.60 -0.78 -1.56
C SER A 69 -2.73 -0.98 -2.56
N ALA A 70 -3.73 -1.80 -2.24
CA ALA A 70 -4.92 -1.99 -3.07
C ALA A 70 -5.82 -0.74 -3.08
N GLN A 71 -5.88 0.00 -1.96
CA GLN A 71 -6.68 1.23 -1.85
C GLN A 71 -6.02 2.44 -2.55
N THR A 72 -4.69 2.48 -2.65
CA THR A 72 -3.99 3.55 -3.38
C THR A 72 -3.98 3.33 -4.90
N ALA A 73 -4.42 2.16 -5.37
CA ALA A 73 -4.71 1.97 -6.78
C ALA A 73 -6.01 2.74 -7.11
N PRO A 74 -6.01 3.66 -8.10
CA PRO A 74 -7.26 4.20 -8.62
C PRO A 74 -8.06 3.01 -9.12
N SER A 75 -9.12 2.67 -8.40
CA SER A 75 -9.96 1.54 -8.74
C SER A 75 -10.48 1.74 -10.17
N PRO A 76 -10.31 0.78 -11.10
CA PRO A 76 -11.10 0.78 -12.31
C PRO A 76 -12.51 0.31 -11.96
N VAL A 77 -13.24 1.07 -11.13
CA VAL A 77 -14.70 0.94 -11.04
C VAL A 77 -15.31 1.71 -12.20
N THR A 78 -14.97 1.26 -13.40
CA THR A 78 -15.90 1.27 -14.53
C THR A 78 -15.77 -0.11 -15.15
N ALA A 79 -16.44 -1.07 -14.54
CA ALA A 79 -17.08 -2.13 -15.30
C ALA A 79 -18.14 -1.47 -16.20
N GLY A 80 -17.67 -0.75 -17.22
CA GLY A 80 -18.45 -0.29 -18.34
C GLY A 80 -18.89 -1.52 -19.08
N ALA A 81 -20.13 -1.92 -18.79
CA ALA A 81 -20.88 -2.81 -19.62
C ALA A 81 -20.74 -2.41 -21.09
N ALA A 82 -20.44 -3.41 -21.93
CA ALA A 82 -20.79 -3.52 -23.34
C ALA A 82 -20.49 -2.33 -24.26
N GLY A 83 -19.60 -2.53 -25.25
CA GLY A 83 -19.66 -1.68 -26.44
C GLY A 83 -18.45 -1.62 -27.37
N ARG A 84 -17.97 -2.77 -27.84
CA ARG A 84 -17.45 -2.99 -29.22
C ARG A 84 -17.02 -1.73 -30.01
N LYS A 85 -15.75 -1.32 -29.86
CA LYS A 85 -15.11 -0.33 -30.75
C LYS A 85 -14.83 -0.96 -32.12
N LYS A 86 -15.58 -0.56 -33.16
CA LYS A 86 -15.21 -0.71 -34.58
C LYS A 86 -15.56 0.58 -35.33
N ASN A 87 -14.77 1.63 -35.10
CA ASN A 87 -14.84 2.84 -35.93
C ASN A 87 -14.09 2.56 -37.24
N GLY A 88 -14.82 2.51 -38.34
CA GLY A 88 -14.25 2.38 -39.68
C GLY A 88 -15.27 2.80 -40.74
N ARG A 89 -15.49 4.11 -40.88
CA ARG A 89 -15.98 4.80 -42.10
C ARG A 89 -15.70 6.29 -41.87
N PRO A 90 -15.23 7.07 -42.87
CA PRO A 90 -15.93 7.17 -44.16
C PRO A 90 -15.02 7.35 -45.39
N LEU A 91 -15.39 6.78 -46.54
CA LEU A 91 -14.90 7.23 -47.85
C LEU A 91 -16.05 7.09 -48.86
N LYS A 92 -16.69 8.22 -49.17
CA LYS A 92 -17.23 8.52 -50.52
C LYS A 92 -16.11 9.27 -51.24
N PRO A 93 -15.86 9.02 -52.53
CA PRO A 93 -16.41 9.93 -53.54
C PRO A 93 -16.71 9.29 -54.92
N ALA A 94 -17.29 10.13 -55.78
CA ALA A 94 -17.66 10.00 -57.21
C ALA A 94 -18.97 9.27 -57.52
#